data_AF-A0A0P7YTQ9-F1
#
_entry.id   AF-A0A0P7YTQ9-F1
#
_cell.length_a   1.000
_cell.length_b   1.000
_cell.length_c   1.000
_cell.angle_alpha   90.00
_cell.angle_beta   90.00
_cell.angle_gamma   90.00
#
_symmetry.space_group_name_H-M   'P 1'
#
loop_
_entity.id
_entity.type
_entity.pdbx_description
1 polymer ?
#
loop_
_entity_poly.entity_id
_entity_poly.type
_entity_poly.pdbx_seq_one_letter_code
_entity_poly.pdbx_strand_id
1 'polypeptide(L)'
;MPDASHPIFMSYSREDQGYVKSLISAFEARGLSVWLDDRIDYGAAWQREIEKHLRACQVFVLVMTPRSYDSHWVQCELSFALEIKKPIFPLLLEGERWFSVSRLQVVDVKGGMLPPDRFFRALSASIVSGSVLPDTVTASDPLNVASTVPLQEKVTWESLETEDELNALRQELAALQAQRVKQPPSKPINGAIPTKPIDARYADLDRYLKNGQWKEADDETYRLMVTEVDKDEGQWCDPKALLNFPCKPLRVIDELWVRYSNGKFGFSVQTKLYLDCGGVADGSYHEEAWDKFCEANGWQVKGTYVSSVRFDVSSPIGHLPHCDLSKIFQNQFPIIMFVEKPTQTTFYSAFSSLVCRVVNCDL
;
A
#
# COMPACT_ATOMS: atom_id res chain seq x y z
N MET A 1 -18.78 14.29 21.80
CA MET A 1 -17.48 14.97 21.91
C MET A 1 -16.41 13.88 21.88
N PRO A 2 -15.51 13.81 20.88
CA PRO A 2 -14.33 12.97 21.01
C PRO A 2 -13.43 13.60 22.07
N ASP A 3 -13.12 12.84 23.11
CA ASP A 3 -12.19 13.17 24.18
C ASP A 3 -10.77 13.29 23.62
N ALA A 4 -10.37 14.48 23.16
CA ALA A 4 -9.02 14.74 22.69
C ALA A 4 -8.09 15.02 23.89
N SER A 5 -7.86 14.01 24.72
CA SER A 5 -6.95 14.09 25.88
C SER A 5 -5.51 14.46 25.49
N HIS A 6 -5.14 14.32 24.20
CA HIS A 6 -3.82 14.64 23.66
C HIS A 6 -3.94 15.31 22.26
N PRO A 7 -3.92 16.64 22.15
CA PRO A 7 -4.03 17.35 20.88
C PRO A 7 -2.77 17.24 20.00
N ILE A 8 -1.65 16.77 20.55
CA ILE A 8 -0.37 16.64 19.85
C ILE A 8 -0.02 15.18 19.68
N PHE A 9 0.27 14.77 18.45
CA PHE A 9 0.90 13.48 18.16
C PHE A 9 2.39 13.70 17.88
N MET A 10 3.29 13.01 18.58
CA MET A 10 4.73 13.16 18.38
C MET A 10 5.36 11.89 17.81
N SER A 11 5.97 12.02 16.62
CA SER A 11 6.65 10.94 15.89
C SER A 11 8.17 11.10 15.98
N TYR A 12 8.86 10.06 16.40
CA TYR A 12 10.30 10.05 16.66
C TYR A 12 10.89 8.63 16.69
N SER A 13 12.20 8.48 16.53
CA SER A 13 12.89 7.21 16.76
C SER A 13 13.09 6.97 18.25
N ARG A 14 12.92 5.72 18.72
CA ARG A 14 13.15 5.34 20.12
C ARG A 14 14.56 5.67 20.62
N GLU A 15 15.54 5.71 19.72
CA GLU A 15 16.91 6.11 20.06
C GLU A 15 17.02 7.62 20.42
N ASP A 16 16.03 8.43 20.06
CA ASP A 16 15.94 9.86 20.36
C ASP A 16 15.11 10.15 21.63
N GLN A 17 14.70 9.11 22.36
CA GLN A 17 13.82 9.23 23.54
C GLN A 17 14.39 10.17 24.62
N GLY A 18 15.72 10.27 24.74
CA GLY A 18 16.38 11.19 25.68
C GLY A 18 16.00 12.65 25.44
N TYR A 19 16.08 13.12 24.19
CA TYR A 19 15.65 14.47 23.80
C TYR A 19 14.14 14.64 23.89
N VAL A 20 13.38 13.63 23.44
CA VAL A 20 11.92 13.67 23.42
C VAL A 20 11.34 13.83 24.83
N LYS A 21 11.91 13.18 25.84
CA LYS A 21 11.53 13.39 27.26
C LYS A 21 11.65 14.85 27.68
N SER A 22 12.76 15.52 27.35
CA SER A 22 12.94 16.95 27.64
C SER A 22 11.94 17.83 26.89
N LEU A 23 11.65 17.46 25.64
CA LEU A 23 10.68 18.17 24.81
C LEU A 23 9.25 18.04 25.38
N ILE A 24 8.84 16.85 25.82
CA ILE A 24 7.54 16.61 26.48
C ILE A 24 7.41 17.48 27.73
N SER A 25 8.42 17.50 28.61
CA SER A 25 8.38 18.35 29.80
C SER A 25 8.20 19.84 29.44
N ALA A 26 8.75 20.29 28.31
CA ALA A 26 8.56 21.65 27.83
C ALA A 26 7.14 21.93 27.29
N PHE A 27 6.48 20.92 26.69
CA PHE A 27 5.08 20.97 26.29
C PHE A 27 4.14 20.97 27.51
N GLU A 28 4.37 20.08 28.47
CA GLU A 28 3.57 19.96 29.70
C GLU A 28 3.65 21.23 30.56
N ALA A 29 4.83 21.83 30.69
CA ALA A 29 5.01 23.12 31.38
C ALA A 29 4.19 24.27 30.75
N ARG A 30 3.70 24.08 29.51
CA ARG A 30 2.87 25.03 28.77
C ARG A 30 1.41 24.56 28.67
N GLY A 31 1.02 23.53 29.40
CA GLY A 31 -0.35 22.99 29.43
C GLY A 31 -0.74 22.22 28.17
N LEU A 32 0.23 21.73 27.39
CA LEU A 32 -0.01 20.99 26.17
C LEU A 32 0.24 19.50 26.40
N SER A 33 -0.79 18.67 26.26
CA SER A 33 -0.65 17.22 26.36
C SER A 33 -0.18 16.60 25.03
N VAL A 34 0.74 15.65 25.14
CA VAL A 34 1.39 14.99 24.00
C VAL A 34 1.11 13.49 24.07
N TRP A 35 0.64 12.94 22.96
CA TRP A 35 0.58 11.49 22.76
C TRP A 35 1.91 11.01 22.16
N LEU A 36 2.44 9.93 22.71
CA LEU A 36 3.68 9.30 22.29
C LEU A 36 3.42 7.89 21.76
N ASP A 37 4.09 7.54 20.68
CA ASP A 37 4.23 6.15 20.21
C ASP A 37 5.25 5.37 21.07
N ASP A 38 5.03 5.29 22.39
CA ASP A 38 6.00 4.68 23.33
C ASP A 38 5.52 3.34 23.91
N ARG A 39 4.59 2.63 23.25
CA ARG A 39 4.13 1.31 23.69
C ARG A 39 4.49 0.20 22.70
N ILE A 40 5.22 -0.77 23.21
CA ILE A 40 5.54 -2.04 22.56
C ILE A 40 4.29 -2.92 22.69
N ASP A 41 3.48 -3.04 21.63
CA ASP A 41 2.60 -4.20 21.48
C ASP A 41 2.44 -4.57 19.99
N TYR A 42 2.59 -5.86 19.70
CA TYR A 42 2.68 -6.39 18.34
C TYR A 42 1.28 -6.76 17.82
N GLY A 43 0.83 -6.18 16.70
CA GLY A 43 -0.34 -6.65 15.92
C GLY A 43 -1.09 -5.58 15.12
N ALA A 44 -2.03 -6.02 14.26
CA ALA A 44 -2.91 -5.16 13.44
C ALA A 44 -3.80 -4.20 14.25
N ALA A 45 -4.04 -4.50 15.54
CA ALA A 45 -4.78 -3.61 16.44
C ALA A 45 -4.06 -2.27 16.68
N TRP A 46 -2.73 -2.24 16.68
CA TRP A 46 -1.95 -1.03 16.96
C TRP A 46 -1.99 -0.02 15.81
N GLN A 47 -2.02 -0.50 14.55
CA GLN A 47 -2.15 0.39 13.39
C GLN A 47 -3.47 1.17 13.41
N ARG A 48 -4.56 0.51 13.80
CA ARG A 48 -5.88 1.16 14.00
C ARG A 48 -5.86 2.16 15.15
N GLU A 49 -5.09 1.89 16.21
CA GLU A 49 -4.92 2.85 17.30
C GLU A 49 -4.08 4.06 16.89
N ILE A 50 -2.94 3.87 16.21
CA ILE A 50 -2.14 4.98 15.67
C ILE A 50 -2.98 5.83 14.72
N GLU A 51 -3.71 5.21 13.80
CA GLU A 51 -4.59 5.92 12.87
C GLU A 51 -5.65 6.74 13.62
N LYS A 52 -6.30 6.13 14.61
CA LYS A 52 -7.29 6.80 15.46
C LYS A 52 -6.69 8.01 16.16
N HIS A 53 -5.48 7.89 16.73
CA HIS A 53 -4.81 9.01 17.41
C HIS A 53 -4.32 10.08 16.44
N LEU A 54 -3.81 9.72 15.26
CA LEU A 54 -3.44 10.67 14.20
C LEU A 54 -4.64 11.43 13.65
N ARG A 55 -5.80 10.78 13.51
CA ARG A 55 -7.04 11.46 13.12
C ARG A 55 -7.53 12.38 14.23
N ALA A 56 -7.51 11.92 15.48
CA ALA A 56 -8.02 12.67 16.63
C ALA A 56 -7.12 13.82 17.10
N CYS A 57 -5.79 13.72 16.91
CA CYS A 57 -4.88 14.81 17.25
C CYS A 57 -5.12 16.03 16.34
N GLN A 58 -4.71 17.20 16.79
CA GLN A 58 -4.88 18.44 16.04
C GLN A 58 -3.60 18.84 15.31
N VAL A 59 -2.44 18.46 15.86
CA VAL A 59 -1.12 18.76 15.30
C VAL A 59 -0.20 17.54 15.38
N PHE A 60 0.68 17.41 14.40
CA PHE A 60 1.70 16.37 14.29
C PHE A 60 3.09 16.98 14.47
N VAL A 61 3.87 16.51 15.43
CA VAL A 61 5.25 16.95 15.67
C VAL A 61 6.20 15.86 15.21
N LEU A 62 7.09 16.19 14.28
CA LEU A 62 8.06 15.26 13.72
C LEU A 62 9.45 15.57 14.27
N VAL A 63 10.12 14.61 14.91
CA VAL A 63 11.54 14.71 15.27
C VAL A 63 12.40 14.05 14.21
N MET A 64 13.25 14.85 13.57
CA MET A 64 14.05 14.46 12.41
C MET A 64 15.50 14.17 12.83
N THR A 65 15.90 12.92 12.65
CA THR A 65 17.25 12.38 12.77
C THR A 65 17.46 11.34 11.66
N PRO A 66 18.70 10.91 11.34
CA PRO A 66 18.91 9.78 10.43
C PRO A 66 18.16 8.52 10.88
N ARG A 67 18.10 8.27 12.20
CA ARG A 67 17.39 7.12 12.79
C ARG A 67 15.87 7.21 12.59
N SER A 68 15.28 8.39 12.78
CA SER A 68 13.87 8.62 12.46
C SER A 68 13.60 8.52 10.96
N TYR A 69 14.59 8.84 10.11
CA TYR A 69 14.45 8.73 8.65
C TYR A 69 14.37 7.26 8.23
N ASP A 70 15.23 6.41 8.78
CA ASP A 70 15.29 4.98 8.47
C ASP A 70 14.18 4.16 9.17
N SER A 71 13.49 4.74 10.16
CA SER A 71 12.41 4.08 10.89
C SER A 71 11.16 3.93 10.01
N HIS A 72 10.80 2.69 9.69
CA HIS A 72 9.58 2.36 8.97
C HIS A 72 8.36 3.05 9.58
N TRP A 73 8.14 2.90 10.89
CA TRP A 73 6.99 3.49 11.60
C TRP A 73 6.89 5.01 11.49
N VAL A 74 8.00 5.73 11.65
CA VAL A 74 8.03 7.19 11.50
C VAL A 74 7.68 7.61 10.08
N GLN A 75 8.14 6.87 9.07
CA GLN A 75 7.78 7.13 7.67
C GLN A 75 6.29 6.90 7.41
N CYS A 76 5.71 5.86 8.02
CA CYS A 76 4.28 5.54 7.91
C CYS A 76 3.41 6.65 8.53
N GLU A 77 3.74 7.08 9.74
CA GLU A 77 3.02 8.15 10.46
C GLU A 77 3.11 9.50 9.74
N LEU A 78 4.31 9.88 9.30
CA LEU A 78 4.53 11.12 8.54
C LEU A 78 3.74 11.09 7.22
N SER A 79 3.77 9.96 6.53
CA SER A 79 3.01 9.76 5.29
C SER A 79 1.51 9.96 5.51
N PHE A 80 0.96 9.33 6.55
CA PHE A 80 -0.45 9.48 6.89
C PHE A 80 -0.80 10.92 7.28
N ALA A 81 0.01 11.56 8.13
CA ALA A 81 -0.18 12.96 8.52
C ALA A 81 -0.19 13.91 7.32
N LEU A 82 0.69 13.69 6.34
CA LEU A 82 0.71 14.44 5.08
C LEU A 82 -0.56 14.19 4.24
N GLU A 83 -1.00 12.93 4.13
CA GLU A 83 -2.18 12.52 3.37
C GLU A 83 -3.46 13.22 3.86
N ILE A 84 -3.68 13.21 5.18
CA ILE A 84 -4.84 13.88 5.78
C ILE A 84 -4.64 15.38 5.98
N LYS A 85 -3.57 15.96 5.42
CA LYS A 85 -3.19 17.39 5.56
C LYS A 85 -3.15 17.85 7.01
N LYS A 86 -2.68 16.99 7.93
CA LYS A 86 -2.50 17.35 9.34
C LYS A 86 -1.45 18.47 9.43
N PRO A 87 -1.66 19.50 10.27
CA PRO A 87 -0.61 20.50 10.54
C PRO A 87 0.64 19.83 11.13
N ILE A 88 1.74 19.87 10.38
CA ILE A 88 3.00 19.23 10.75
C ILE A 88 4.02 20.27 11.22
N PHE A 89 4.69 19.98 12.33
CA PHE A 89 5.71 20.79 12.98
C PHE A 89 7.03 20.02 13.05
N PRO A 90 7.93 20.16 12.04
CA PRO A 90 9.18 19.43 12.01
C PRO A 90 10.28 20.06 12.88
N LEU A 91 10.98 19.22 13.63
CA LEU A 91 12.10 19.54 14.50
C LEU A 91 13.36 18.80 14.02
N LEU A 92 14.37 19.53 13.53
CA LEU A 92 15.63 18.94 13.08
C LEU A 92 16.60 18.77 14.26
N LEU A 93 16.70 17.55 14.78
CA LEU A 93 17.57 17.20 15.90
C LEU A 93 18.96 16.75 15.43
N GLU A 94 19.04 16.02 14.32
CA GLU A 94 20.30 15.53 13.76
C GLU A 94 20.20 15.39 12.24
N GLY A 95 21.32 15.53 11.53
CA GLY A 95 21.40 15.32 10.09
C GLY A 95 20.85 16.48 9.26
N GLU A 96 20.21 16.14 8.15
CA GLU A 96 19.76 17.09 7.13
C GLU A 96 18.24 17.22 7.09
N ARG A 97 17.75 18.31 6.49
CA ARG A 97 16.32 18.51 6.29
C ARG A 97 15.78 17.48 5.32
N TRP A 98 14.71 16.80 5.71
CA TRP A 98 14.03 15.85 4.85
C TRP A 98 13.23 16.59 3.78
N PHE A 99 13.37 16.13 2.56
CA PHE A 99 12.65 16.70 1.43
C PHE A 99 11.12 16.61 1.62
N SER A 100 10.62 15.54 2.24
CA SER A 100 9.18 15.30 2.46
C SER A 100 8.47 16.42 3.23
N VAL A 101 9.21 17.21 4.00
CA VAL A 101 8.72 18.37 4.75
C VAL A 101 9.39 19.69 4.32
N SER A 102 10.00 19.72 3.13
CA SER A 102 10.75 20.90 2.62
C SER A 102 9.91 22.17 2.50
N ARG A 103 8.60 22.03 2.23
CA ARG A 103 7.65 23.14 2.16
C ARG A 103 7.21 23.65 3.54
N LEU A 104 7.56 22.94 4.61
CA LEU A 104 7.22 23.29 5.98
C LEU A 104 8.36 24.05 6.65
N GLN A 105 8.01 24.92 7.58
CA GLN A 105 9.01 25.60 8.39
C GLN A 105 9.61 24.61 9.40
N VAL A 106 10.85 24.18 9.15
CA VAL A 106 11.61 23.32 10.05
C VAL A 106 12.30 24.16 11.13
N VAL A 107 12.17 23.75 12.40
CA VAL A 107 12.93 24.34 13.51
C VAL A 107 14.19 23.53 13.74
N ASP A 108 15.34 24.18 13.74
CA ASP A 108 16.62 23.57 14.10
C ASP A 108 16.73 23.45 15.63
N VAL A 109 16.88 22.22 16.10
CA VAL A 109 17.04 21.84 17.52
C VAL A 109 18.30 20.99 17.72
N LYS A 110 19.27 21.10 16.81
CA LYS A 110 20.53 20.36 16.87
C LYS A 110 21.26 20.60 18.18
N GLY A 111 22.01 19.60 18.62
CA GLY A 111 22.70 19.62 19.92
C GLY A 111 21.75 19.47 21.11
N GLY A 112 20.48 19.07 20.88
CA GLY A 112 19.49 18.83 21.94
C GLY A 112 18.86 20.11 22.49
N MET A 113 18.90 21.21 21.75
CA MET A 113 18.28 22.48 22.16
C MET A 113 16.74 22.37 22.11
N LEU A 114 16.03 22.95 23.06
CA LEU A 114 14.57 23.04 22.96
C LEU A 114 14.15 24.05 21.87
N PRO A 115 12.98 23.85 21.23
CA PRO A 115 12.43 24.83 20.29
C PRO A 115 12.24 26.21 20.95
N PRO A 116 12.34 27.31 20.20
CA PRO A 116 12.10 28.66 20.73
C PRO A 116 10.60 28.87 21.04
N ASP A 117 10.26 29.80 21.94
CA ASP A 117 8.86 30.05 22.35
C ASP A 117 7.89 30.35 21.19
N ARG A 118 8.38 30.92 20.08
CA ARG A 118 7.57 31.14 18.87
C ARG A 118 7.01 29.83 18.29
N PHE A 119 7.74 28.72 18.41
CA PHE A 119 7.32 27.40 17.97
C PHE A 119 6.10 26.95 18.76
N PHE A 120 6.19 26.99 20.10
CA PHE A 120 5.09 26.63 20.98
C PHE A 120 3.85 27.51 20.74
N ARG A 121 4.02 28.82 20.56
CA ARG A 121 2.90 29.73 20.24
C ARG A 121 2.21 29.38 18.92
N ALA A 122 2.98 29.11 17.86
CA ALA A 122 2.43 28.73 16.57
C ALA A 122 1.67 27.39 16.63
N LEU A 123 2.20 26.45 17.39
CA LEU A 123 1.59 25.15 17.62
C LEU A 123 0.29 25.29 18.43
N SER A 124 0.28 26.05 19.53
CA SER A 124 -0.94 26.32 20.32
C SER A 124 -2.04 27.02 19.50
N ALA A 125 -1.67 27.97 18.64
CA ALA A 125 -2.64 28.65 17.77
C ALA A 125 -3.30 27.68 16.76
N SER A 126 -2.54 26.69 16.28
CA SER A 126 -3.05 25.65 15.37
C SER A 126 -4.02 24.70 16.05
N ILE A 127 -3.81 24.40 17.33
CA ILE A 127 -4.73 23.64 18.17
C ILE A 127 -6.04 24.45 18.37
N VAL A 128 -5.96 25.70 18.80
CA VAL A 128 -7.17 26.52 19.02
C VAL A 128 -8.02 26.67 17.75
N SER A 129 -7.40 26.84 16.59
CA SER A 129 -8.10 27.02 15.30
C SER A 129 -8.78 25.73 14.80
N GLY A 130 -8.31 24.55 15.21
CA GLY A 130 -8.92 23.26 14.86
C GLY A 130 -10.17 22.89 15.67
N SER A 131 -10.55 23.71 16.67
CA SER A 131 -11.66 23.43 17.58
C SER A 131 -13.03 24.00 17.14
N VAL A 132 -13.10 24.74 16.02
CA VAL A 132 -14.34 25.34 15.52
C VAL A 132 -14.83 24.61 14.27
N LEU A 133 -15.84 23.74 14.42
CA LEU A 133 -16.66 23.22 13.31
C LEU A 133 -18.00 23.97 13.29
N PRO A 134 -18.44 24.57 12.17
CA PRO A 134 -19.81 25.05 12.03
C PRO A 134 -20.74 23.88 11.66
N ASP A 135 -21.61 23.52 12.59
CA ASP A 135 -22.72 22.60 12.36
C ASP A 135 -23.90 23.29 11.62
N THR A 136 -24.64 22.47 10.87
CA THR A 136 -25.99 22.67 10.30
C THR A 136 -26.15 23.50 9.02
N VAL A 137 -26.36 22.79 7.90
CA VAL A 137 -27.33 23.23 6.87
C VAL A 137 -28.40 22.16 6.78
N THR A 138 -29.59 22.55 7.24
CA THR A 138 -30.86 21.83 7.12
C THR A 138 -31.38 21.90 5.70
N ALA A 139 -31.99 20.80 5.26
CA ALA A 139 -32.74 20.68 4.03
C ALA A 139 -33.97 21.62 4.00
N SER A 140 -34.24 22.24 2.85
CA SER A 140 -35.60 22.50 2.36
C SER A 140 -35.60 22.77 0.84
N ASP A 141 -36.09 21.76 0.11
CA ASP A 141 -37.11 21.81 -0.95
C ASP A 141 -36.84 22.42 -2.36
N PRO A 142 -37.61 21.97 -3.38
CA PRO A 142 -37.06 21.47 -4.64
C PRO A 142 -37.45 22.33 -5.84
N LEU A 143 -36.84 22.11 -7.02
CA LEU A 143 -37.53 22.29 -8.29
C LEU A 143 -36.85 21.53 -9.44
N ASN A 144 -37.74 20.79 -10.10
CA ASN A 144 -37.62 19.88 -11.22
C ASN A 144 -37.39 20.63 -12.55
N VAL A 145 -36.44 20.19 -13.38
CA VAL A 145 -36.55 20.31 -14.85
C VAL A 145 -35.99 19.05 -15.48
N ALA A 146 -36.89 18.25 -16.03
CA ALA A 146 -36.62 17.10 -16.87
C ALA A 146 -35.98 17.52 -18.21
N SER A 147 -35.05 16.72 -18.71
CA SER A 147 -34.78 16.59 -20.15
C SER A 147 -34.25 15.19 -20.45
N THR A 148 -35.02 14.50 -21.27
CA THR A 148 -34.97 13.10 -21.67
C THR A 148 -34.05 12.86 -22.85
N VAL A 149 -33.15 11.88 -22.76
CA VAL A 149 -32.67 11.02 -23.87
C VAL A 149 -32.38 9.61 -23.28
N PRO A 150 -32.70 8.49 -23.97
CA PRO A 150 -32.85 7.18 -23.35
C PRO A 150 -31.51 6.46 -23.12
N LEU A 151 -31.27 6.01 -21.88
CA LEU A 151 -30.22 5.07 -21.53
C LEU A 151 -30.76 3.64 -21.62
N GLN A 152 -30.05 2.80 -22.36
CA GLN A 152 -30.22 1.36 -22.37
C GLN A 152 -30.10 0.79 -20.94
N GLU A 153 -30.94 -0.20 -20.65
CA GLU A 153 -31.23 -0.78 -19.34
C GLU A 153 -29.99 -1.01 -18.48
N LYS A 154 -29.87 -0.21 -17.40
CA LYS A 154 -29.05 -0.53 -16.24
C LYS A 154 -29.77 -1.63 -15.46
N VAL A 155 -29.18 -2.83 -15.43
CA VAL A 155 -29.51 -3.84 -14.43
C VAL A 155 -29.09 -3.28 -13.06
N THR A 156 -30.06 -3.09 -12.18
CA THR A 156 -29.86 -2.66 -10.78
C THR A 156 -29.58 -3.88 -9.90
N TRP A 157 -28.49 -3.84 -9.13
CA TRP A 157 -28.02 -4.92 -8.25
C TRP A 157 -28.85 -5.11 -6.95
N GLU A 158 -30.11 -4.70 -6.92
CA GLU A 158 -30.93 -4.67 -5.69
C GLU A 158 -32.13 -5.61 -5.71
N SER A 159 -32.11 -6.63 -6.57
CA SER A 159 -33.11 -7.71 -6.50
C SER A 159 -32.52 -9.04 -6.96
N LEU A 160 -31.87 -9.74 -6.04
CA LEU A 160 -31.90 -11.21 -6.00
C LEU A 160 -32.37 -11.57 -4.60
N GLU A 161 -33.68 -11.80 -4.53
CA GLU A 161 -34.41 -12.11 -3.32
C GLU A 161 -34.46 -13.63 -3.17
N THR A 162 -34.01 -14.10 -2.01
CA THR A 162 -34.08 -15.47 -1.46
C THR A 162 -32.84 -16.37 -1.63
N GLU A 163 -32.49 -17.01 -0.51
CA GLU A 163 -31.38 -17.94 -0.31
C GLU A 163 -31.48 -19.19 -1.21
N ASP A 164 -32.68 -19.48 -1.72
CA ASP A 164 -32.97 -20.56 -2.64
C ASP A 164 -32.40 -20.31 -4.05
N GLU A 165 -32.45 -19.07 -4.55
CA GLU A 165 -31.88 -18.70 -5.86
C GLU A 165 -30.34 -18.74 -5.82
N LEU A 166 -29.75 -18.30 -4.69
CA LEU A 166 -28.30 -18.36 -4.47
C LEU A 166 -27.80 -19.81 -4.36
N ASN A 167 -28.60 -20.71 -3.77
CA ASN A 167 -28.28 -22.14 -3.71
C ASN A 167 -28.43 -22.83 -5.07
N ALA A 168 -29.42 -22.43 -5.89
CA ALA A 168 -29.56 -22.93 -7.25
C ALA A 168 -28.36 -22.55 -8.13
N LEU A 169 -27.90 -21.29 -8.06
CA LEU A 169 -26.70 -20.82 -8.75
C LEU A 169 -25.43 -21.53 -8.29
N ARG A 170 -25.30 -21.81 -6.98
CA ARG A 170 -24.17 -22.59 -6.43
C ARG A 170 -24.16 -24.03 -6.95
N GLN A 171 -25.34 -24.65 -7.08
CA GLN A 171 -25.47 -26.00 -7.65
C GLN A 171 -25.15 -26.02 -9.15
N GLU A 172 -25.55 -24.99 -9.89
CA GLU A 172 -25.25 -24.87 -11.32
C GLU A 172 -23.75 -24.65 -11.58
N LEU A 173 -23.09 -23.80 -10.76
CA LEU A 173 -21.63 -23.64 -10.74
C LEU A 173 -20.91 -24.95 -10.41
N ALA A 174 -21.39 -25.70 -9.41
CA ALA A 174 -20.83 -27.00 -9.04
C ALA A 174 -21.01 -28.04 -10.16
N ALA A 175 -22.13 -28.01 -10.89
CA ALA A 175 -22.37 -28.88 -12.03
C ALA A 175 -21.45 -28.56 -13.23
N LEU A 176 -21.21 -27.27 -13.52
CA LEU A 176 -20.27 -26.81 -14.53
C LEU A 176 -18.82 -27.17 -14.17
N GLN A 177 -18.45 -27.04 -12.90
CA GLN A 177 -17.14 -27.45 -12.41
C GLN A 177 -16.95 -28.98 -12.47
N ALA A 178 -17.99 -29.76 -12.13
CA ALA A 178 -17.96 -31.22 -12.25
C ALA A 178 -17.88 -31.71 -13.71
N GLN A 179 -18.43 -30.96 -14.67
CA GLN A 179 -18.23 -31.23 -16.10
C GLN A 179 -16.79 -30.96 -16.55
N ARG A 180 -16.13 -29.94 -15.99
CA ARG A 180 -14.71 -29.64 -16.27
C ARG A 180 -13.75 -30.72 -15.74
N VAL A 181 -14.11 -31.40 -14.65
CA VAL A 181 -13.33 -32.52 -14.06
C VAL A 181 -13.48 -33.84 -14.85
N LYS A 182 -14.51 -33.99 -15.68
CA LYS A 182 -14.71 -35.18 -16.54
C LYS A 182 -13.87 -35.18 -17.82
N GLN A 183 -13.13 -34.12 -18.11
CA GLN A 183 -12.11 -34.17 -19.15
C GLN A 183 -10.92 -35.01 -18.63
N PRO A 184 -10.57 -36.13 -19.28
CA PRO A 184 -9.46 -36.94 -18.83
C PRO A 184 -8.17 -36.12 -18.87
N PRO A 185 -7.23 -36.34 -17.94
CA PRO A 185 -5.94 -35.66 -17.97
C PRO A 185 -5.30 -35.89 -19.33
N SER A 186 -5.01 -34.79 -20.03
CA SER A 186 -4.26 -34.83 -21.28
C SER A 186 -2.97 -35.60 -21.04
N LYS A 187 -2.68 -36.59 -21.89
CA LYS A 187 -1.48 -37.44 -21.85
C LYS A 187 -0.21 -36.61 -21.55
N PRO A 188 0.78 -37.17 -20.83
CA PRO A 188 2.04 -36.48 -20.56
C PRO A 188 2.69 -36.08 -21.88
N ILE A 189 2.81 -34.77 -22.12
CA ILE A 189 3.41 -34.23 -23.34
C ILE A 189 4.94 -34.29 -23.16
N ASN A 190 5.51 -35.47 -23.40
CA ASN A 190 6.91 -35.59 -23.77
C ASN A 190 7.04 -35.16 -25.24
N GLY A 191 7.27 -33.87 -25.45
CA GLY A 191 7.52 -33.29 -26.76
C GLY A 191 7.46 -31.78 -26.64
N ALA A 192 8.59 -31.10 -26.89
CA ALA A 192 8.66 -29.64 -26.91
C ALA A 192 7.54 -29.08 -27.78
N ILE A 193 6.53 -28.47 -27.14
CA ILE A 193 5.48 -27.73 -27.83
C ILE A 193 6.21 -26.58 -28.54
N PRO A 194 5.96 -26.34 -29.85
CA PRO A 194 6.56 -25.22 -30.56
C PRO A 194 6.09 -23.93 -29.86
N THR A 195 6.98 -23.33 -29.07
CA THR A 195 6.69 -22.07 -28.41
C THR A 195 6.68 -21.00 -29.47
N LYS A 196 5.59 -20.24 -29.54
CA LYS A 196 5.55 -19.00 -30.32
C LYS A 196 6.79 -18.18 -29.94
N PRO A 197 7.53 -17.59 -30.89
CA PRO A 197 8.70 -16.79 -30.57
C PRO A 197 8.31 -15.73 -29.53
N ILE A 198 8.96 -15.77 -28.38
CA ILE A 198 8.80 -14.75 -27.35
C ILE A 198 9.36 -13.46 -27.92
N ASP A 199 8.61 -12.36 -27.72
CA ASP A 199 9.07 -11.04 -28.10
C ASP A 199 10.44 -10.78 -27.44
N ALA A 200 11.40 -10.27 -28.22
CA ALA A 200 12.77 -10.03 -27.76
C ALA A 200 12.83 -9.21 -26.46
N ARG A 201 11.80 -8.37 -26.22
CA ARG A 201 11.65 -7.61 -24.98
C ARG A 201 11.62 -8.49 -23.71
N TYR A 202 11.02 -9.68 -23.76
CA TYR A 202 10.88 -10.58 -22.61
C TYR A 202 11.92 -11.71 -22.59
N ALA A 203 12.92 -11.66 -23.48
CA ALA A 203 13.90 -12.73 -23.63
C ALA A 203 14.75 -12.96 -22.37
N ASP A 204 15.10 -11.89 -21.65
CA ASP A 204 15.86 -11.99 -20.42
C ASP A 204 15.03 -12.63 -19.29
N LEU A 205 13.75 -12.22 -19.15
CA LEU A 205 12.82 -12.84 -18.21
C LEU A 205 12.62 -14.33 -18.49
N ASP A 206 12.37 -14.70 -19.76
CA ASP A 206 12.25 -16.10 -20.18
C ASP A 206 13.51 -16.89 -19.82
N ARG A 207 14.70 -16.34 -20.11
CA ARG A 207 15.98 -16.98 -19.80
C ARG A 207 16.16 -17.18 -18.29
N TYR A 208 15.89 -16.16 -17.47
CA TYR A 208 16.05 -16.25 -16.02
C TYR A 208 15.11 -17.29 -15.42
N LEU A 209 13.83 -17.27 -15.79
CA LEU A 209 12.83 -18.22 -15.31
C LEU A 209 13.14 -19.65 -15.75
N LYS A 210 13.52 -19.84 -17.02
CA LYS A 210 13.91 -21.15 -17.56
C LYS A 210 15.10 -21.77 -16.84
N ASN A 211 16.03 -20.93 -16.37
CA ASN A 211 17.23 -21.36 -15.65
C ASN A 211 17.03 -21.43 -14.13
N GLY A 212 15.83 -21.11 -13.61
CA GLY A 212 15.56 -21.08 -12.17
C GLY A 212 16.26 -19.94 -11.43
N GLN A 213 16.63 -18.87 -12.13
CA GLN A 213 17.24 -17.65 -11.57
C GLN A 213 16.12 -16.73 -11.06
N TRP A 214 15.42 -17.16 -10.00
CA TRP A 214 14.17 -16.55 -9.54
C TRP A 214 14.33 -15.12 -9.03
N LYS A 215 15.49 -14.77 -8.46
CA LYS A 215 15.76 -13.41 -7.98
C LYS A 215 15.95 -12.46 -9.16
N GLU A 216 16.74 -12.86 -10.14
CA GLU A 216 16.97 -12.10 -11.37
C GLU A 216 15.69 -11.98 -12.19
N ALA A 217 14.85 -13.02 -12.21
CA ALA A 217 13.53 -12.97 -12.82
C ALA A 217 12.59 -11.97 -12.13
N ASP A 218 12.63 -11.88 -10.79
CA ASP A 218 11.86 -10.89 -10.02
C ASP A 218 12.34 -9.46 -10.32
N ASP A 219 13.66 -9.23 -10.31
CA ASP A 219 14.29 -7.95 -10.65
C ASP A 219 13.93 -7.51 -12.09
N GLU A 220 13.99 -8.45 -13.05
CA GLU A 220 13.65 -8.21 -14.46
C GLU A 220 12.15 -7.97 -14.66
N THR A 221 11.29 -8.70 -13.94
CA THR A 221 9.84 -8.49 -13.97
C THR A 221 9.50 -7.06 -13.57
N TYR A 222 10.14 -6.55 -12.52
CA TYR A 222 9.96 -5.16 -12.11
C TYR A 222 10.42 -4.17 -13.18
N ARG A 223 11.62 -4.36 -13.76
CA ARG A 223 12.14 -3.52 -14.86
C ARG A 223 11.16 -3.46 -16.05
N LEU A 224 10.58 -4.61 -16.44
CA LEU A 224 9.57 -4.70 -17.49
C LEU A 224 8.29 -3.95 -17.11
N MET A 225 7.76 -4.17 -15.90
CA MET A 225 6.56 -3.49 -15.41
C MET A 225 6.71 -1.95 -15.39
N VAL A 226 7.92 -1.43 -15.18
CA VAL A 226 8.18 0.02 -15.22
C VAL A 226 8.31 0.52 -16.68
N THR A 227 9.08 -0.18 -17.50
CA THR A 227 9.33 0.25 -18.89
C THR A 227 8.13 0.08 -19.83
N GLU A 228 7.17 -0.80 -19.50
CA GLU A 228 5.90 -0.94 -20.24
C GLU A 228 4.90 0.20 -20.03
N VAL A 229 5.09 1.01 -18.99
CA VAL A 229 4.31 2.24 -18.74
C VAL A 229 5.12 3.50 -19.07
N ASP A 230 6.10 3.36 -19.97
CA ASP A 230 6.97 4.44 -20.47
C ASP A 230 7.72 5.20 -19.36
N LYS A 231 8.07 4.50 -18.28
CA LYS A 231 8.90 5.02 -17.19
C LYS A 231 10.34 4.50 -17.29
N ASP A 232 11.28 5.28 -16.74
CA ASP A 232 12.68 4.91 -16.68
C ASP A 232 12.93 3.81 -15.64
N GLU A 233 13.91 2.95 -15.89
CA GLU A 233 14.31 1.90 -14.95
C GLU A 233 14.64 2.47 -13.56
N GLY A 234 14.11 1.82 -12.51
CA GLY A 234 14.23 2.30 -11.13
C GLY A 234 13.13 3.26 -10.68
N GLN A 235 12.28 3.75 -11.59
CA GLN A 235 11.15 4.60 -11.22
C GLN A 235 10.00 3.81 -10.59
N TRP A 236 9.36 4.42 -9.59
CA TRP A 236 8.16 3.91 -8.96
C TRP A 236 6.98 3.81 -9.95
N CYS A 237 6.40 2.61 -10.04
CA CYS A 237 5.14 2.39 -10.74
C CYS A 237 3.98 2.70 -9.80
N ASP A 238 3.30 3.82 -10.01
CA ASP A 238 2.21 4.25 -9.16
C ASP A 238 0.94 3.40 -9.38
N PRO A 239 0.04 3.34 -8.39
CA PRO A 239 -1.19 2.56 -8.48
C PRO A 239 -2.02 2.84 -9.72
N LYS A 240 -2.08 4.09 -10.20
CA LYS A 240 -2.85 4.42 -11.42
C LYS A 240 -2.21 3.85 -12.68
N ALA A 241 -0.88 3.84 -12.76
CA ALA A 241 -0.17 3.19 -13.84
C ALA A 241 -0.44 1.68 -13.86
N LEU A 242 -0.48 1.03 -12.68
CA LEU A 242 -0.81 -0.40 -12.57
C LEU A 242 -2.28 -0.69 -12.91
N LEU A 243 -3.22 0.17 -12.50
CA LEU A 243 -4.64 0.09 -12.85
C LEU A 243 -4.87 0.09 -14.37
N ASN A 244 -4.02 0.82 -15.10
CA ASN A 244 -4.13 0.99 -16.55
C ASN A 244 -3.09 0.18 -17.33
N PHE A 245 -2.33 -0.69 -16.65
CA PHE A 245 -1.21 -1.41 -17.25
C PHE A 245 -1.64 -2.22 -18.48
N PRO A 246 -0.89 -2.25 -19.60
CA PRO A 246 -1.34 -2.94 -20.80
C PRO A 246 -1.52 -4.46 -20.60
N CYS A 247 -2.69 -5.01 -20.95
CA CYS A 247 -3.00 -6.43 -20.71
C CYS A 247 -2.09 -7.41 -21.47
N LYS A 248 -1.62 -7.04 -22.66
CA LYS A 248 -0.76 -7.92 -23.47
C LYS A 248 0.60 -8.17 -22.79
N PRO A 249 1.37 -7.14 -22.40
CA PRO A 249 2.56 -7.31 -21.57
C PRO A 249 2.29 -8.06 -20.26
N LEU A 250 1.22 -7.73 -19.54
CA LEU A 250 0.89 -8.38 -18.26
C LEU A 250 0.69 -9.88 -18.42
N ARG A 251 -0.04 -10.27 -19.48
CA ARG A 251 -0.28 -11.67 -19.83
C ARG A 251 1.02 -12.40 -20.18
N VAL A 252 1.91 -11.78 -20.94
CA VAL A 252 3.19 -12.42 -21.30
C VAL A 252 4.04 -12.65 -20.05
N ILE A 253 4.16 -11.64 -19.18
CA ILE A 253 4.92 -11.76 -17.93
C ILE A 253 4.34 -12.87 -17.05
N ASP A 254 3.02 -12.87 -16.84
CA ASP A 254 2.33 -13.86 -16.02
C ASP A 254 2.47 -15.29 -16.59
N GLU A 255 2.25 -15.47 -17.90
CA GLU A 255 2.39 -16.77 -18.57
C GLU A 255 3.79 -17.38 -18.40
N LEU A 256 4.84 -16.55 -18.41
CA LEU A 256 6.21 -17.01 -18.19
C LEU A 256 6.40 -17.50 -16.75
N TRP A 257 5.97 -16.71 -15.76
CA TRP A 257 6.04 -17.09 -14.35
C TRP A 257 5.27 -18.38 -14.08
N VAL A 258 4.03 -18.48 -14.55
CA VAL A 258 3.17 -19.66 -14.40
C VAL A 258 3.81 -20.88 -15.05
N ARG A 259 4.32 -20.74 -16.28
CA ARG A 259 4.93 -21.86 -17.03
C ARG A 259 6.13 -22.45 -16.31
N TYR A 260 7.10 -21.62 -15.92
CA TYR A 260 8.37 -22.10 -15.38
C TYR A 260 8.28 -22.48 -13.90
N SER A 261 7.29 -21.96 -13.17
CA SER A 261 7.03 -22.34 -11.78
C SER A 261 6.07 -23.53 -11.63
N ASN A 262 5.63 -24.14 -12.74
CA ASN A 262 4.61 -25.20 -12.76
C ASN A 262 3.30 -24.77 -12.07
N GLY A 263 2.86 -23.54 -12.35
CA GLY A 263 1.62 -22.96 -11.84
C GLY A 263 1.69 -22.42 -10.41
N LYS A 264 2.90 -22.30 -9.84
CA LYS A 264 3.08 -21.91 -8.43
C LYS A 264 3.23 -20.40 -8.22
N PHE A 265 3.77 -19.70 -9.19
CA PHE A 265 4.10 -18.28 -9.16
C PHE A 265 3.47 -17.55 -10.35
N GLY A 266 3.22 -16.26 -10.20
CA GLY A 266 2.54 -15.42 -11.19
C GLY A 266 1.54 -14.46 -10.55
N PHE A 267 1.22 -13.38 -11.26
CA PHE A 267 0.23 -12.40 -10.83
C PHE A 267 -1.20 -12.96 -10.85
N SER A 268 -1.53 -13.86 -11.79
CA SER A 268 -2.81 -14.58 -11.81
C SER A 268 -2.95 -15.50 -10.59
N VAL A 269 -1.85 -16.17 -10.22
CA VAL A 269 -1.79 -17.03 -9.03
C VAL A 269 -1.95 -16.20 -7.74
N GLN A 270 -1.25 -15.07 -7.64
CA GLN A 270 -1.40 -14.13 -6.53
C GLN A 270 -2.80 -13.55 -6.44
N THR A 271 -3.37 -13.14 -7.57
CA THR A 271 -4.73 -12.59 -7.66
C THR A 271 -5.75 -13.61 -7.17
N LYS A 272 -5.67 -14.85 -7.65
CA LYS A 272 -6.55 -15.92 -7.19
C LYS A 272 -6.42 -16.15 -5.67
N LEU A 273 -5.19 -16.25 -5.17
CA LEU A 273 -4.95 -16.44 -3.75
C LEU A 273 -5.51 -15.27 -2.91
N TYR A 274 -5.33 -14.04 -3.37
CA TYR A 274 -5.86 -12.85 -2.71
C TYR A 274 -7.40 -12.84 -2.65
N LEU A 275 -8.06 -13.22 -3.75
CA LEU A 275 -9.52 -13.37 -3.80
C LEU A 275 -10.00 -14.50 -2.87
N ASP A 276 -9.30 -15.64 -2.83
CA ASP A 276 -9.59 -16.75 -1.91
C ASP A 276 -9.44 -16.33 -0.44
N CYS A 277 -8.58 -15.35 -0.15
CA CYS A 277 -8.41 -14.72 1.17
C CYS A 277 -9.52 -13.69 1.52
N GLY A 278 -10.49 -13.47 0.63
CA GLY A 278 -11.59 -12.51 0.82
C GLY A 278 -11.31 -11.12 0.25
N GLY A 279 -10.26 -10.97 -0.56
CA GLY A 279 -9.94 -9.73 -1.25
C GLY A 279 -10.95 -9.42 -2.34
N VAL A 280 -11.04 -8.14 -2.72
CA VAL A 280 -11.91 -7.68 -3.82
C VAL A 280 -11.04 -7.02 -4.88
N ALA A 281 -11.31 -7.32 -6.14
CA ALA A 281 -10.60 -6.76 -7.29
C ALA A 281 -11.17 -5.40 -7.72
N ASP A 282 -11.39 -4.49 -6.76
CA ASP A 282 -11.95 -3.15 -6.99
C ASP A 282 -10.88 -2.05 -7.04
N GLY A 283 -9.62 -2.41 -6.86
CA GLY A 283 -8.50 -1.47 -6.79
C GLY A 283 -8.33 -0.82 -5.41
N SER A 284 -9.21 -1.13 -4.45
CA SER A 284 -9.15 -0.66 -3.08
C SER A 284 -8.31 -1.58 -2.21
N TYR A 285 -7.74 -1.02 -1.14
CA TYR A 285 -7.00 -1.81 -0.16
C TYR A 285 -7.95 -2.50 0.82
N HIS A 286 -7.79 -3.83 0.97
CA HIS A 286 -8.54 -4.64 1.93
C HIS A 286 -7.57 -5.30 2.91
N GLU A 287 -7.40 -4.67 4.08
CA GLU A 287 -6.42 -5.06 5.13
C GLU A 287 -6.52 -6.53 5.52
N GLU A 288 -7.71 -7.02 5.86
CA GLU A 288 -7.89 -8.37 6.37
C GLU A 288 -7.58 -9.45 5.31
N ALA A 289 -7.90 -9.17 4.05
CA ALA A 289 -7.57 -10.04 2.93
C ALA A 289 -6.08 -10.01 2.61
N TRP A 290 -5.46 -8.84 2.72
CA TRP A 290 -4.03 -8.65 2.51
C TRP A 290 -3.19 -9.42 3.53
N ASP A 291 -3.52 -9.31 4.82
CA ASP A 291 -2.81 -10.05 5.88
C ASP A 291 -2.91 -11.57 5.67
N LYS A 292 -4.13 -12.09 5.40
CA LYS A 292 -4.35 -13.51 5.09
C LYS A 292 -3.56 -13.95 3.85
N PHE A 293 -3.50 -13.12 2.83
CA PHE A 293 -2.73 -13.36 1.62
C PHE A 293 -1.22 -13.41 1.91
N CYS A 294 -0.70 -12.45 2.67
CA CYS A 294 0.71 -12.40 3.06
C CYS A 294 1.13 -13.58 3.94
N GLU A 295 0.25 -14.04 4.84
CA GLU A 295 0.50 -15.27 5.60
C GLU A 295 0.49 -16.51 4.69
N ALA A 296 -0.47 -16.59 3.76
CA ALA A 296 -0.61 -17.73 2.84
C ALA A 296 0.55 -17.85 1.84
N ASN A 297 1.03 -16.73 1.31
CA ASN A 297 2.14 -16.70 0.36
C ASN A 297 3.52 -16.65 1.04
N GLY A 298 3.57 -16.52 2.37
CA GLY A 298 4.80 -16.52 3.17
C GLY A 298 5.56 -15.20 3.18
N TRP A 299 4.93 -14.08 2.84
CA TRP A 299 5.48 -12.73 3.07
C TRP A 299 5.33 -12.30 4.53
N GLN A 300 4.43 -12.95 5.28
CA GLN A 300 4.25 -12.76 6.71
C GLN A 300 4.33 -14.12 7.42
N VAL A 301 5.07 -14.16 8.53
CA VAL A 301 5.18 -15.34 9.40
C VAL A 301 4.83 -14.92 10.81
N LYS A 302 3.74 -15.49 11.37
CA LYS A 302 3.22 -15.17 12.71
C LYS A 302 3.00 -13.67 12.91
N GLY A 303 2.31 -13.03 11.97
CA GLY A 303 2.04 -11.59 12.04
C GLY A 303 3.23 -10.67 11.73
N THR A 304 4.43 -11.20 11.43
CA THR A 304 5.63 -10.40 11.14
C THR A 304 6.04 -10.55 9.68
N TYR A 305 6.26 -9.43 8.98
CA TYR A 305 6.76 -9.44 7.61
C TYR A 305 8.19 -9.98 7.56
N VAL A 306 8.48 -10.80 6.54
CA VAL A 306 9.82 -11.34 6.34
C VAL A 306 10.80 -10.24 5.95
N SER A 307 11.97 -10.20 6.58
CA SER A 307 13.01 -9.21 6.27
C SER A 307 13.81 -9.55 5.00
N SER A 308 13.68 -10.78 4.50
CA SER A 308 14.34 -11.24 3.29
C SER A 308 13.43 -12.23 2.55
N VAL A 309 13.16 -11.92 1.29
CA VAL A 309 12.32 -12.72 0.39
C VAL A 309 13.11 -13.94 -0.10
N ARG A 310 12.43 -15.09 -0.18
CA ARG A 310 13.05 -16.35 -0.60
C ARG A 310 12.78 -16.62 -2.08
N PHE A 311 13.84 -16.58 -2.88
CA PHE A 311 13.77 -16.74 -4.33
C PHE A 311 14.04 -18.18 -4.78
N ASP A 312 13.16 -19.11 -4.42
CA ASP A 312 13.25 -20.50 -4.86
C ASP A 312 11.89 -21.22 -4.92
N VAL A 313 11.85 -22.37 -5.58
CA VAL A 313 10.62 -23.16 -5.78
C VAL A 313 10.06 -23.79 -4.51
N SER A 314 10.77 -23.77 -3.38
CA SER A 314 10.24 -24.25 -2.10
C SER A 314 9.33 -23.22 -1.41
N SER A 315 9.41 -21.95 -1.81
CA SER A 315 8.55 -20.87 -1.30
C SER A 315 7.06 -21.15 -1.54
N PRO A 316 6.11 -20.63 -0.74
CA PRO A 316 4.67 -20.94 -0.88
C PRO A 316 4.06 -20.50 -2.22
N ILE A 317 2.84 -20.95 -2.50
CA ILE A 317 2.09 -20.52 -3.69
C ILE A 317 1.90 -18.99 -3.69
N GLY A 318 2.05 -18.34 -4.84
CA GLY A 318 1.93 -16.89 -4.97
C GLY A 318 3.07 -16.08 -4.33
N HIS A 319 4.14 -16.71 -3.83
CA HIS A 319 5.26 -16.00 -3.20
C HIS A 319 6.00 -15.07 -4.17
N LEU A 320 6.04 -15.43 -5.45
CA LEU A 320 6.70 -14.67 -6.51
C LEU A 320 5.73 -14.42 -7.69
N PRO A 321 5.96 -13.38 -8.49
CA PRO A 321 6.96 -12.32 -8.27
C PRO A 321 6.63 -11.47 -7.05
N HIS A 322 7.61 -11.15 -6.21
CA HIS A 322 7.43 -10.25 -5.08
C HIS A 322 7.30 -8.80 -5.55
N CYS A 323 7.92 -8.47 -6.69
CA CYS A 323 7.96 -7.11 -7.23
C CYS A 323 8.36 -6.13 -6.13
N ASP A 324 9.54 -6.34 -5.55
CA ASP A 324 10.01 -5.57 -4.39
C ASP A 324 10.19 -4.08 -4.73
N LEU A 325 9.10 -3.31 -4.57
CA LEU A 325 9.10 -1.86 -4.73
C LEU A 325 9.92 -1.17 -3.62
N SER A 326 10.42 -1.91 -2.60
CA SER A 326 11.35 -1.35 -1.62
C SER A 326 12.75 -1.14 -2.20
N LYS A 327 13.13 -1.85 -3.28
CA LYS A 327 14.43 -1.70 -3.97
C LYS A 327 14.59 -0.33 -4.66
N ILE A 328 13.49 0.36 -4.97
CA ILE A 328 13.49 1.73 -5.48
C ILE A 328 14.16 2.68 -4.48
N PHE A 329 13.97 2.44 -3.18
CA PHE A 329 14.51 3.31 -2.13
C PHE A 329 15.99 3.06 -1.84
N GLN A 330 16.55 1.93 -2.29
CA GLN A 330 17.94 1.57 -1.99
C GLN A 330 18.96 2.15 -2.97
N ASN A 331 18.58 2.50 -4.21
CA ASN A 331 19.55 2.84 -5.28
C ASN A 331 19.34 4.19 -6.01
N GLN A 332 18.37 5.03 -5.63
CA GLN A 332 18.09 6.30 -6.33
C GLN A 332 17.52 7.28 -5.28
N PHE A 333 18.19 8.35 -4.83
CA PHE A 333 18.46 9.56 -5.61
C PHE A 333 19.34 10.56 -4.83
N PRO A 334 20.32 11.21 -5.50
CA PRO A 334 20.76 12.57 -5.20
C PRO A 334 19.67 13.60 -5.60
N ILE A 335 19.63 14.69 -4.84
CA ILE A 335 19.15 16.05 -5.11
C ILE A 335 18.45 16.24 -6.48
N ILE A 336 17.20 16.74 -6.43
CA ILE A 336 16.35 17.31 -7.50
C ILE A 336 15.14 16.41 -7.84
N MET A 337 13.94 16.98 -7.61
CA MET A 337 12.58 16.47 -7.85
C MET A 337 11.97 15.55 -6.76
N PHE A 338 11.39 16.12 -5.69
CA PHE A 338 10.10 15.57 -5.25
C PHE A 338 8.99 16.62 -5.44
N VAL A 339 8.12 16.35 -6.38
CA VAL A 339 6.71 16.66 -6.24
C VAL A 339 6.08 15.27 -6.23
N GLU A 340 5.50 14.90 -5.09
CA GLU A 340 4.75 13.65 -4.85
C GLU A 340 5.60 12.37 -4.74
N LYS A 341 5.88 11.97 -3.49
CA LYS A 341 6.28 10.60 -3.15
C LYS A 341 5.07 9.81 -2.63
N PRO A 342 4.93 8.51 -2.93
CA PRO A 342 3.81 7.70 -2.50
C PRO A 342 3.88 7.38 -1.00
N THR A 343 2.78 7.61 -0.26
CA THR A 343 2.56 7.15 1.13
C THR A 343 2.45 5.63 1.20
N GLN A 344 2.52 5.02 2.38
CA GLN A 344 2.38 3.56 2.56
C GLN A 344 1.06 2.99 2.01
N THR A 345 -0.01 3.79 2.03
CA THR A 345 -1.30 3.58 1.34
C THR A 345 -1.12 3.29 -0.16
N THR A 346 -0.10 3.88 -0.76
CA THR A 346 0.23 3.78 -2.18
C THR A 346 0.94 2.46 -2.55
N PHE A 347 1.64 1.80 -1.62
CA PHE A 347 2.22 0.47 -1.86
C PHE A 347 1.14 -0.61 -1.84
N TYR A 348 0.25 -0.57 -0.84
CA TYR A 348 -0.84 -1.53 -0.75
C TYR A 348 -1.90 -1.33 -1.83
N SER A 349 -2.20 -0.08 -2.18
CA SER A 349 -3.05 0.19 -3.34
C SER A 349 -2.39 -0.18 -4.65
N ALA A 350 -1.06 -0.22 -4.78
CA ALA A 350 -0.40 -0.71 -5.99
C ALA A 350 -0.68 -2.20 -6.25
N PHE A 351 -0.61 -3.04 -5.21
CA PHE A 351 -1.00 -4.44 -5.35
C PHE A 351 -2.49 -4.60 -5.64
N SER A 352 -3.37 -3.94 -4.88
CA SER A 352 -4.83 -3.96 -5.17
C SER A 352 -5.14 -3.47 -6.58
N SER A 353 -4.38 -2.49 -7.08
CA SER A 353 -4.49 -1.97 -8.43
C SER A 353 -4.10 -3.01 -9.47
N LEU A 354 -3.01 -3.73 -9.23
CA LEU A 354 -2.56 -4.81 -10.08
C LEU A 354 -3.56 -5.97 -10.09
N VAL A 355 -4.10 -6.36 -8.93
CA VAL A 355 -5.17 -7.37 -8.81
C VAL A 355 -6.39 -6.98 -9.64
N CYS A 356 -6.89 -5.75 -9.46
CA CYS A 356 -8.00 -5.21 -10.27
C CYS A 356 -7.68 -5.30 -11.76
N ARG A 357 -6.44 -4.96 -12.14
CA ARG A 357 -6.02 -5.00 -13.53
C ARG A 357 -5.90 -6.42 -14.09
N VAL A 358 -5.37 -7.37 -13.33
CA VAL A 358 -5.27 -8.79 -13.71
C VAL A 358 -6.65 -9.34 -14.02
N VAL A 359 -7.64 -9.10 -13.14
CA VAL A 359 -9.03 -9.51 -13.37
C VAL A 359 -9.61 -8.85 -14.63
N ASN A 360 -9.41 -7.55 -14.82
CA ASN A 360 -9.89 -6.83 -16.00
C ASN A 360 -9.18 -7.22 -17.31
N CYS A 361 -8.08 -7.98 -17.24
CA CYS A 361 -7.37 -8.53 -18.38
C CYS A 361 -7.72 -10.00 -18.67
N ASP A 362 -8.70 -10.57 -17.97
CA ASP A 362 -9.18 -11.96 -18.10
C ASP A 362 -8.05 -12.99 -17.93
N LEU A 363 -7.22 -12.81 -16.89
CA LEU A 363 -6.09 -13.68 -16.54
C LEU A 363 -6.44 -14.71 -15.46
#